data_AF-M1ESX1-F1
#
_entry.id   AF-M1ESX1-F1
#
_cell.length_a   1.000
_cell.length_b   1.000
_cell.length_c   1.000
_cell.angle_alpha   90.00
_cell.angle_beta   90.00
_cell.angle_gamma   90.00
#
_symmetry.space_group_name_H-M   'P 1'
#
loop_
_entity.id
_entity.type
_entity.pdbx_description
1 polymer ?
#
loop_
_entity_poly.entity_id
_entity_poly.type
_entity_poly.pdbx_seq_one_letter_code
_entity_poly.pdbx_strand_id
1 'polypeptide(L)'
;QMLAQLETITGRKARHGLFVVNMEYGRNFSGPDKDVFFYDRSVGHTEDAWQSNFLHPVVYYYRHLPTEQEVRFRPAGWALPRPTAIHHVVEDFLTDWTAPVGHILPLRRFLENCLDTDLRSFYAESCFLFALTHQKLPPFCQQGYLRAQGLVGTESLR
;
A
#
# COMPACT_ATOMS: atom_id res chain seq x y z
N GLN A 1 16.43 -6.56 -2.16
CA GLN A 1 16.41 -7.80 -2.98
C GLN A 1 14.99 -8.21 -3.35
N MET A 2 14.05 -8.25 -2.40
CA MET A 2 12.66 -8.69 -2.62
C MET A 2 11.96 -8.08 -3.85
N LEU A 3 12.13 -6.78 -4.11
CA LEU A 3 11.49 -6.10 -5.25
C LEU A 3 11.82 -6.70 -6.62
N ALA A 4 13.07 -7.08 -6.86
CA ALA A 4 13.46 -7.69 -8.13
C ALA A 4 12.93 -9.12 -8.30
N GLN A 5 12.61 -9.78 -7.20
CA GLN A 5 12.13 -11.16 -7.15
C GLN A 5 10.63 -11.24 -6.81
N LEU A 6 9.93 -10.11 -6.85
CA LEU A 6 8.55 -9.99 -6.39
C LEU A 6 7.63 -10.99 -7.09
N GLU A 7 7.74 -11.11 -8.41
CA GLU A 7 6.90 -12.04 -9.19
C GLU A 7 7.20 -13.50 -8.84
N THR A 8 8.46 -13.85 -8.60
CA THR A 8 8.87 -15.20 -8.20
C THR A 8 8.35 -15.57 -6.83
N ILE A 9 8.44 -14.63 -5.87
CA ILE A 9 8.02 -14.85 -4.47
C ILE A 9 6.49 -14.92 -4.38
N THR A 10 5.78 -14.06 -5.09
CA THR A 10 4.32 -13.92 -4.98
C THR A 10 3.54 -14.76 -5.99
N GLY A 11 4.18 -15.25 -7.06
CA GLY A 11 3.54 -15.87 -8.21
C GLY A 11 2.67 -14.91 -9.04
N ARG A 12 2.70 -13.60 -8.76
CA ARG A 12 1.86 -12.60 -9.41
C ARG A 12 2.68 -11.71 -10.33
N LYS A 13 2.24 -11.58 -11.59
CA LYS A 13 2.92 -10.72 -12.58
C LYS A 13 2.51 -9.25 -12.44
N ALA A 14 3.50 -8.35 -12.37
CA ALA A 14 3.34 -6.90 -12.31
C ALA A 14 3.21 -6.29 -13.73
N ARG A 15 2.13 -6.63 -14.45
CA ARG A 15 1.95 -6.25 -15.87
C ARG A 15 1.68 -4.77 -16.11
N HIS A 16 1.14 -4.07 -15.11
CA HIS A 16 0.67 -2.68 -15.23
C HIS A 16 1.46 -1.72 -14.35
N GLY A 17 2.73 -2.04 -14.12
CA GLY A 17 3.56 -1.35 -13.14
C GLY A 17 3.28 -1.83 -11.71
N LEU A 18 3.96 -1.18 -10.77
CA LEU A 18 3.97 -1.52 -9.36
C LEU A 18 3.94 -0.25 -8.51
N PHE A 19 2.98 -0.18 -7.59
CA PHE A 19 3.02 0.75 -6.49
C PHE A 19 3.64 0.06 -5.27
N VAL A 20 4.64 0.71 -4.66
CA VAL A 20 5.20 0.30 -3.38
C VAL A 20 4.92 1.42 -2.39
N VAL A 21 4.27 1.09 -1.29
CA VAL A 21 4.10 2.00 -0.16
C VAL A 21 5.17 1.66 0.85
N ASN A 22 6.12 2.56 1.02
CA ASN A 22 7.20 2.43 1.97
C ASN A 22 6.96 3.39 3.14
N MET A 23 7.14 2.89 4.36
CA MET A 23 7.05 3.72 5.56
C MET A 23 8.45 4.26 5.83
N GLU A 24 8.63 5.58 5.69
CA GLU A 24 9.94 6.22 5.80
C GLU A 24 10.00 7.18 6.99
N TYR A 25 11.19 7.31 7.55
CA TYR A 25 11.48 8.42 8.45
C TYR A 25 11.71 9.69 7.62
N GLY A 26 11.38 10.84 8.22
CA GLY A 26 11.63 12.14 7.60
C GLY A 26 13.08 12.30 7.14
N ARG A 27 13.27 13.16 6.13
CA ARG A 27 14.60 13.46 5.58
C ARG A 27 15.52 13.96 6.70
N ASN A 28 16.71 13.34 6.80
CA ASN A 28 17.73 13.59 7.82
C ASN A 28 17.45 13.00 9.21
N PHE A 29 16.70 11.90 9.30
CA PHE A 29 16.61 11.14 10.56
C PHE A 29 18.01 10.85 11.12
N SER A 30 18.36 11.50 12.23
CA SER A 30 19.70 11.47 12.84
C SER A 30 19.85 10.34 13.87
N GLY A 31 18.76 9.64 14.16
CA GLY A 31 18.67 8.49 15.06
C GLY A 31 17.64 8.70 16.17
N PRO A 32 17.28 7.64 16.89
CA PRO A 32 16.51 7.77 18.13
C PRO A 32 17.15 8.81 19.05
N ASP A 33 16.34 9.67 19.67
CA ASP A 33 16.73 10.72 20.63
C ASP A 33 17.59 11.89 20.09
N LYS A 34 17.84 11.98 18.78
CA LYS A 34 18.68 13.05 18.18
C LYS A 34 17.93 14.11 17.38
N ASP A 35 16.80 13.74 16.79
CA ASP A 35 15.88 14.70 16.18
C ASP A 35 14.86 15.17 17.22
N VAL A 36 14.15 16.26 16.94
CA VAL A 36 13.22 17.00 17.84
C VAL A 36 12.01 16.20 18.35
N PHE A 37 12.05 14.87 18.23
CA PHE A 37 11.00 13.94 18.57
C PHE A 37 11.35 13.27 19.90
N PHE A 38 10.51 13.52 20.92
CA PHE A 38 10.62 13.01 22.28
C PHE A 38 10.71 11.47 22.36
N TYR A 39 11.19 10.96 23.49
CA TYR A 39 11.24 9.54 23.86
C TYR A 39 9.94 8.79 23.51
N ASP A 40 10.05 7.49 23.18
CA ASP A 40 8.96 6.55 22.86
C ASP A 40 8.18 6.81 21.55
N ARG A 41 8.73 7.61 20.63
CA ARG A 41 8.11 7.83 19.31
C ARG A 41 8.63 6.96 18.19
N SER A 42 9.82 6.37 18.36
CA SER A 42 10.50 5.52 17.36
C SER A 42 10.95 4.20 17.94
N VAL A 43 10.74 3.12 17.19
CA VAL A 43 11.35 1.83 17.49
C VAL A 43 12.49 1.51 16.51
N GLY A 44 13.51 0.82 17.00
CA GLY A 44 14.62 0.33 16.17
C GLY A 44 14.35 -1.04 15.52
N HIS A 45 13.33 -1.75 15.99
CA HIS A 45 12.96 -3.09 15.52
C HIS A 45 11.92 -3.02 14.42
N THR A 46 12.12 -3.77 13.32
CA THR A 46 11.24 -3.69 12.14
C THR A 46 9.88 -4.31 12.41
N GLU A 47 9.85 -5.35 13.23
CA GLU A 47 8.64 -6.02 13.73
C GLU A 47 7.75 -5.09 14.57
N ASP A 48 8.35 -4.10 15.21
CA ASP A 48 7.64 -3.12 16.04
C ASP A 48 7.38 -1.81 15.32
N ALA A 49 7.73 -1.69 14.03
CA ALA A 49 7.71 -0.42 13.30
C ALA A 49 6.34 0.30 13.34
N TRP A 50 5.25 -0.43 13.56
CA TRP A 50 3.91 0.10 13.78
C TRP A 50 3.79 0.98 15.04
N GLN A 51 4.66 0.82 16.03
CA GLN A 51 4.74 1.67 17.22
C GLN A 51 5.39 3.03 16.95
N SER A 52 6.07 3.20 15.80
CA SER A 52 6.66 4.48 15.41
C SER A 52 5.58 5.44 14.90
N ASN A 53 5.36 6.55 15.61
CA ASN A 53 4.25 7.48 15.34
C ASN A 53 4.60 8.67 14.41
N PHE A 54 5.72 8.60 13.69
CA PHE A 54 6.23 9.63 12.77
C PHE A 54 6.74 9.04 11.44
N LEU A 55 6.45 7.76 11.19
CA LEU A 55 6.65 7.19 9.87
C LEU A 55 5.65 7.83 8.91
N HIS A 56 6.14 8.42 7.83
CA HIS A 56 5.28 8.97 6.78
C HIS A 56 5.26 8.03 5.58
N PRO A 57 4.10 7.82 4.93
CA PRO A 57 4.01 6.91 3.81
C PRO A 57 4.55 7.59 2.56
N VAL A 58 5.46 6.90 1.87
CA VAL A 58 6.03 7.31 0.60
C VAL A 58 5.60 6.30 -0.46
N VAL A 59 4.92 6.79 -1.50
CA VAL A 59 4.42 5.98 -2.60
C VAL A 59 5.40 6.03 -3.76
N TYR A 60 6.01 4.89 -4.05
CA TYR A 60 6.89 4.68 -5.20
C TYR A 60 6.08 4.03 -6.32
N TYR A 61 6.10 4.64 -7.51
CA TYR A 61 5.53 4.05 -8.71
C TYR A 61 6.63 3.62 -9.67
N TYR A 62 6.62 2.34 -10.02
CA TYR A 62 7.49 1.77 -11.04
C TYR A 62 6.66 1.36 -12.25
N ARG A 63 6.98 1.87 -13.43
CA ARG A 63 6.36 1.43 -14.69
C ARG A 63 6.67 -0.04 -15.01
N HIS A 64 7.85 -0.52 -14.60
CA HIS A 64 8.32 -1.89 -14.75
C HIS A 64 8.96 -2.36 -13.45
N LEU A 65 8.98 -3.66 -13.19
CA LEU A 65 9.61 -4.19 -11.99
C LEU A 65 11.10 -3.81 -11.95
N PRO A 66 11.63 -3.28 -10.82
CA PRO A 66 13.05 -2.99 -10.71
C PRO A 66 13.90 -4.23 -10.92
N THR A 67 14.95 -4.11 -11.72
CA THR A 67 15.94 -5.17 -11.93
C THR A 67 16.82 -5.38 -10.69
N GLU A 68 17.50 -6.52 -10.62
CA GLU A 68 18.45 -6.78 -9.54
C GLU A 68 19.57 -5.73 -9.48
N GLN A 69 20.02 -5.23 -10.63
CA GLN A 69 21.04 -4.18 -10.70
C GLN A 69 20.51 -2.86 -10.12
N GLU A 70 19.29 -2.44 -10.47
CA GLU A 70 18.69 -1.22 -9.91
C GLU A 70 18.46 -1.33 -8.39
N VAL A 71 18.15 -2.53 -7.89
CA VAL A 71 18.05 -2.82 -6.45
C VAL A 71 19.40 -2.76 -5.76
N ARG A 72 20.44 -3.31 -6.39
CA ARG A 72 21.80 -3.36 -5.84
C ARG A 72 22.48 -2.00 -5.85
N PHE A 73 22.27 -1.21 -6.91
CA PHE A 73 22.92 0.07 -7.15
C PHE A 73 21.98 1.26 -6.96
N ARG A 74 20.98 1.12 -6.07
CA ARG A 74 20.12 2.23 -5.69
C ARG A 74 20.96 3.40 -5.12
N PRO A 75 20.49 4.66 -5.27
CA PRO A 75 21.22 5.82 -4.76
C PRO A 75 21.53 5.70 -3.26
N ALA A 76 22.68 6.23 -2.84
CA ALA A 76 23.05 6.25 -1.43
C ALA A 76 21.98 6.97 -0.59
N GLY A 77 21.60 6.36 0.54
CA GLY A 77 20.57 6.89 1.44
C GLY A 77 19.13 6.63 1.00
N TRP A 78 18.89 6.00 -0.16
CA TRP A 78 17.53 5.64 -0.59
C TRP A 78 17.14 4.24 -0.09
N ALA A 79 15.91 4.13 0.42
CA ALA A 79 15.35 2.85 0.84
C ALA A 79 15.14 1.91 -0.36
N LEU A 80 14.62 2.45 -1.46
CA LEU A 80 14.24 1.71 -2.67
C LEU A 80 14.94 2.25 -3.93
N PRO A 81 14.98 1.48 -5.04
CA PRO A 81 15.49 1.95 -6.33
C PRO A 81 14.77 3.20 -6.81
N ARG A 82 15.40 3.96 -7.69
CA ARG A 82 14.78 5.16 -8.30
C ARG A 82 13.46 4.77 -9.00
N PRO A 83 12.30 5.31 -8.60
CA PRO A 83 11.03 5.02 -9.23
C PRO A 83 10.80 5.86 -10.48
N THR A 84 9.76 5.50 -11.25
CA THR A 84 9.24 6.34 -12.34
C THR A 84 8.59 7.61 -11.79
N ALA A 85 7.88 7.50 -10.67
CA ALA A 85 7.32 8.63 -9.93
C ALA A 85 7.35 8.35 -8.43
N ILE A 86 7.44 9.40 -7.62
CA ILE A 86 7.44 9.33 -6.16
C ILE A 86 6.46 10.36 -5.61
N HIS A 87 5.67 9.96 -4.63
CA HIS A 87 4.76 10.84 -3.92
C HIS A 87 4.96 10.69 -2.41
N HIS A 88 5.36 11.78 -1.76
CA HIS A 88 5.40 11.85 -0.31
C HIS A 88 4.04 12.31 0.20
N VAL A 89 3.41 11.47 1.02
CA VAL A 89 2.21 11.88 1.75
C VAL A 89 2.68 12.76 2.90
N VAL A 90 2.10 13.96 3.01
CA VAL A 90 2.42 14.92 4.09
C VAL A 90 1.73 14.48 5.38
N GLU A 91 2.40 14.69 6.51
CA GLU A 91 2.05 14.29 7.88
C GLU A 91 0.78 14.96 8.47
N ASP A 92 -0.11 15.50 7.62
CA ASP A 92 -1.35 16.14 8.04
C ASP A 92 -2.55 15.17 8.01
N PHE A 93 -2.30 13.92 7.60
CA PHE A 93 -3.22 12.84 7.92
C PHE A 93 -3.01 12.48 9.38
N LEU A 94 -4.10 12.31 10.12
CA LEU A 94 -4.13 11.62 11.42
C LEU A 94 -3.76 10.15 11.21
N THR A 95 -2.52 9.91 10.77
CA THR A 95 -1.98 8.59 10.51
C THR A 95 -1.64 7.97 11.86
N ASP A 96 -2.71 7.50 12.50
CA ASP A 96 -2.63 6.73 13.72
C ASP A 96 -2.30 5.28 13.34
N TRP A 97 -1.04 4.91 13.55
CA TRP A 97 -0.50 3.59 13.21
C TRP A 97 -0.67 2.57 14.34
N THR A 98 -1.72 2.69 15.17
CA THR A 98 -2.01 1.78 16.31
C THR A 98 -2.11 0.29 15.98
N ALA A 99 -2.11 -0.11 14.71
CA ALA A 99 -2.20 -1.50 14.31
C ALA A 99 -1.39 -1.82 13.01
N PRO A 100 -0.91 -3.07 12.85
CA PRO A 100 -0.15 -3.51 11.67
C PRO A 100 -0.86 -3.29 10.33
N VAL A 101 -2.19 -3.18 10.31
CA VAL A 101 -3.00 -2.94 9.10
C VAL A 101 -3.70 -1.58 9.09
N GLY A 102 -3.51 -0.76 10.14
CA GLY A 102 -4.13 0.56 10.25
C GLY A 102 -3.81 1.44 9.03
N HIS A 103 -2.64 1.20 8.42
CA HIS A 103 -2.17 1.92 7.24
C HIS A 103 -2.92 1.63 5.94
N ILE A 104 -3.60 0.48 5.85
CA ILE A 104 -4.27 0.07 4.62
C ILE A 104 -5.50 0.94 4.36
N LEU A 105 -6.22 1.35 5.41
CA LEU A 105 -7.47 2.11 5.26
C LEU A 105 -7.24 3.53 4.74
N PRO A 106 -6.32 4.36 5.29
CA PRO A 106 -6.02 5.68 4.75
C PRO A 106 -5.47 5.61 3.32
N LEU A 107 -4.59 4.65 3.03
CA LEU A 107 -4.06 4.44 1.69
C LEU A 107 -5.17 4.08 0.69
N ARG A 108 -6.04 3.13 1.03
CA ARG A 108 -7.18 2.77 0.18
C ARG A 108 -8.04 4.01 -0.05
N ARG A 109 -8.36 4.77 0.99
CA ARG A 109 -9.19 5.97 0.88
C ARG A 109 -8.55 7.03 -0.01
N PHE A 110 -7.25 7.24 0.10
CA PHE A 110 -6.49 8.12 -0.78
C PHE A 110 -6.59 7.67 -2.24
N LEU A 111 -6.32 6.39 -2.52
CA LEU A 111 -6.40 5.84 -3.87
C LEU A 111 -7.83 5.91 -4.44
N GLU A 112 -8.85 5.61 -3.63
CA GLU A 112 -10.27 5.74 -4.03
C GLU A 112 -10.61 7.17 -4.44
N ASN A 113 -10.14 8.16 -3.68
CA ASN A 113 -10.34 9.58 -4.00
C ASN A 113 -9.59 9.99 -5.27
N CYS A 114 -8.33 9.56 -5.45
CA CYS A 114 -7.56 9.88 -6.64
C CYS A 114 -8.11 9.25 -7.92
N LEU A 115 -8.66 8.04 -7.82
CA LEU A 115 -9.16 7.26 -8.95
C LEU A 115 -10.67 7.42 -9.19
N ASP A 116 -11.36 8.16 -8.31
CA ASP A 116 -12.83 8.26 -8.27
C ASP A 116 -13.51 6.89 -8.47
N THR A 117 -13.05 5.92 -7.67
CA THR A 117 -13.41 4.52 -7.82
C THR A 117 -13.35 3.81 -6.47
N ASP A 118 -14.41 3.08 -6.12
CA ASP A 118 -14.45 2.26 -4.90
C ASP A 118 -13.56 1.02 -5.04
N LEU A 119 -12.59 0.86 -4.14
CA LEU A 119 -11.60 -0.22 -4.16
C LEU A 119 -11.85 -1.28 -3.08
N ARG A 120 -13.00 -1.22 -2.40
CA ARG A 120 -13.37 -2.21 -1.38
C ARG A 120 -13.63 -3.59 -1.98
N SER A 121 -13.53 -4.61 -1.12
CA SER A 121 -13.99 -5.96 -1.42
C SER A 121 -15.47 -6.10 -1.08
N PHE A 122 -16.20 -6.86 -1.88
CA PHE A 122 -17.65 -7.02 -1.77
C PHE A 122 -18.05 -8.49 -1.84
N TYR A 123 -19.13 -8.86 -1.16
CA TYR A 123 -19.74 -10.18 -1.33
C TYR A 123 -20.43 -10.29 -2.69
N ALA A 124 -20.64 -11.53 -3.15
CA ALA A 124 -21.32 -11.81 -4.40
C ALA A 124 -22.72 -11.17 -4.46
N GLU A 125 -23.49 -11.18 -3.36
CA GLU A 125 -24.80 -10.53 -3.29
C GLU A 125 -24.72 -9.02 -3.50
N SER A 126 -23.73 -8.35 -2.89
CA SER A 126 -23.52 -6.92 -3.09
C SER A 126 -23.15 -6.61 -4.54
N CYS A 127 -22.25 -7.40 -5.13
CA CYS A 127 -21.87 -7.24 -6.53
C CYS A 127 -23.05 -7.49 -7.49
N PHE A 128 -23.92 -8.46 -7.20
CA PHE A 128 -25.14 -8.71 -7.95
C PHE A 128 -26.07 -7.49 -7.91
N LEU A 129 -26.32 -6.95 -6.72
CA LEU A 129 -27.14 -5.73 -6.57
C LEU A 129 -26.53 -4.56 -7.36
N PHE A 130 -25.22 -4.32 -7.24
CA PHE A 130 -24.57 -3.24 -7.96
C PHE A 130 -24.67 -3.42 -9.48
N ALA A 131 -24.55 -4.66 -9.98
CA ALA A 131 -24.65 -4.94 -11.41
C ALA A 131 -26.03 -4.59 -12.00
N LEU A 132 -27.07 -4.61 -11.16
CA LEU A 132 -28.43 -4.25 -11.56
C LEU A 132 -28.76 -2.77 -11.36
N THR A 133 -28.04 -2.08 -10.47
CA THR A 133 -28.44 -0.74 -10.00
C THR A 133 -27.45 0.38 -10.36
N HIS A 134 -26.21 0.06 -10.73
CA HIS A 134 -25.16 1.04 -11.00
C HIS A 134 -24.65 0.92 -12.44
N GLN A 135 -24.38 2.08 -13.08
CA GLN A 135 -23.79 2.11 -14.42
C GLN A 135 -22.31 1.69 -14.45
N LYS A 136 -21.57 1.99 -13.38
CA LYS A 136 -20.15 1.64 -13.21
C LYS A 136 -20.00 0.75 -11.99
N LEU A 137 -19.47 -0.46 -12.21
CA LEU A 137 -19.22 -1.42 -11.13
C LEU A 137 -17.84 -1.19 -10.49
N PRO A 138 -17.66 -1.43 -9.18
CA PRO A 138 -16.35 -1.47 -8.56
C PRO A 138 -15.43 -2.51 -9.24
N PRO A 139 -14.11 -2.24 -9.39
CA PRO A 139 -13.17 -3.17 -10.01
C PRO A 139 -13.21 -4.57 -9.41
N PHE A 140 -13.42 -4.67 -8.09
CA PHE A 140 -13.57 -5.95 -7.40
C PHE A 140 -14.71 -6.80 -7.97
N CYS A 141 -15.89 -6.20 -8.20
CA CYS A 141 -17.04 -6.91 -8.76
C CYS A 141 -16.81 -7.27 -10.24
N GLN A 142 -16.13 -6.41 -11.00
CA GLN A 142 -15.82 -6.68 -12.41
C GLN A 142 -14.82 -7.83 -12.59
N GLN A 143 -13.79 -7.88 -11.74
CA GLN A 143 -12.72 -8.88 -11.84
C GLN A 143 -13.07 -10.17 -11.12
N GLY A 144 -13.87 -10.10 -10.04
CA GLY A 144 -14.33 -11.24 -9.27
C GLY A 144 -15.69 -11.75 -9.76
N TYR A 145 -16.77 -11.10 -9.32
CA TYR A 145 -18.15 -11.57 -9.53
C TYR A 145 -18.49 -11.83 -11.01
N LEU A 146 -18.25 -10.86 -11.90
CA LEU A 146 -18.57 -11.02 -13.33
C LEU A 146 -17.73 -12.09 -14.04
N ARG A 147 -16.61 -12.51 -13.45
CA ARG A 147 -15.75 -13.58 -13.96
C ARG A 147 -15.93 -14.90 -13.21
N ALA A 148 -16.96 -15.00 -12.36
CA ALA A 148 -17.19 -16.15 -11.47
C ALA A 148 -15.99 -16.47 -10.54
N GLN A 149 -15.24 -15.44 -10.16
CA GLN A 149 -14.06 -15.49 -9.26
C GLN A 149 -14.29 -14.69 -7.96
N GLY A 150 -15.55 -14.41 -7.62
CA GLY A 150 -15.92 -13.65 -6.42
C GLY A 150 -15.83 -14.46 -5.13
N LEU A 151 -15.80 -13.75 -4.00
CA LEU A 151 -15.94 -14.38 -2.68
C LEU A 151 -17.40 -14.83 -2.50
N VAL A 152 -17.59 -16.12 -2.30
CA VAL A 152 -18.92 -16.69 -2.00
C VAL A 152 -19.30 -16.28 -0.58
N GLY A 153 -20.53 -15.81 -0.39
CA GLY A 153 -21.06 -15.55 0.96
C GLY A 153 -21.04 -16.83 1.80
N THR A 154 -20.63 -16.72 3.06
CA THR A 154 -20.72 -17.84 4.02
C THR A 154 -22.11 -17.87 4.62
N GLU A 155 -22.79 -19.02 4.60
CA GLU A 155 -24.15 -19.18 5.14
C GLU A 155 -24.28 -18.77 6.61
N SER A 156 -23.20 -18.86 7.39
CA SER A 156 -23.16 -18.46 8.81
C SER A 156 -23.23 -16.95 9.08
N LEU A 157 -23.17 -16.11 8.03
CA LEU A 157 -23.22 -14.66 8.12
C LEU A 157 -24.47 -14.06 7.45
N ARG A 158 -25.45 -14.89 7.09
CA ARG A 158 -26.77 -14.45 6.59
C ARG A 158 -27.78 -14.22 7.70
#